data_AF-A0A892IDZ1-F1
#
_entry.id   AF-A0A892IDZ1-F1
#
_cell.length_a   1.000
_cell.length_b   1.000
_cell.length_c   1.000
_cell.angle_alpha   90.00
_cell.angle_beta   90.00
_cell.angle_gamma   90.00
#
_symmetry.space_group_name_H-M   'P 1'
#
loop_
_entity.id
_entity.type
_entity.pdbx_description
1 polymer ?
#
loop_
_entity_poly.entity_id
_entity_poly.type
_entity_poly.pdbx_seq_one_letter_code
_entity_poly.pdbx_strand_id
1 'polypeptide(L)'
;MPDSSSHPVDSSEPEELHDAHALVQKFAEFRFQTVVESVTDYAVFMLDRNGIVVTWNAGAERIKGYRADEIIGRHFSRFYQPGAIAAGRPSYVLEQAAKHGHYEEEGWRVRKDGSAFWAFVTVTAVHDESGSLRGFIKITRDMTERKRLDELEVATQRLDVFIATLAHELRNQLAPLQNTVGVLQSLPSSALVPALAHCRDVAGRQITQLVRLVDDLLDIGRIKSDKVTLDEASVNLRDVVTRSVDGMQAKLDARGQRVDVTLPGSAVTVRGDDARLVQVLYNLLDNASKFSARNARIGVDVRVDQDTAEIRVVDHGIGIAPDALERVFGMFEQPGGAAGETSGGLGLGLAISRKLVELHGGSIAAESAGVGQGSTFVVRLPIERFGSADVTAPAPNPTPLPDPNRLRIVIVDDNVDSADTLGTLLRVKGYAPRVAYNGRDAIALAREYAPHLMLIDLTMPEPDGFDVLRAVRSSDATAGTVCVALSGHVRSSDRANTQRAGFNDHFAKPISMSALDELLKRVDAEVRHRRDA
;
A
#
# COMPACT_ATOMS: atom_id res chain seq x y z
N MET A 1 -92.45 47.33 -58.41
CA MET A 1 -91.61 47.84 -57.31
C MET A 1 -91.35 46.65 -56.41
N PRO A 2 -90.09 46.26 -56.19
CA PRO A 2 -89.73 44.89 -55.86
C PRO A 2 -90.00 44.56 -54.40
N ASP A 3 -90.54 43.37 -54.19
CA ASP A 3 -90.84 42.76 -52.90
C ASP A 3 -89.70 41.79 -52.56
N SER A 4 -89.12 41.95 -51.38
CA SER A 4 -87.94 41.21 -50.91
C SER A 4 -88.34 39.84 -50.38
N SER A 5 -87.91 38.79 -51.07
CA SER A 5 -88.05 37.40 -50.67
C SER A 5 -87.20 37.07 -49.44
N SER A 6 -87.88 36.55 -48.41
CA SER A 6 -87.29 35.89 -47.25
C SER A 6 -87.06 34.41 -47.56
N HIS A 7 -85.81 33.97 -47.50
CA HIS A 7 -85.42 32.56 -47.36
C HIS A 7 -84.72 32.38 -46.01
N PRO A 8 -84.90 31.23 -45.33
CA PRO A 8 -84.25 30.95 -44.06
C PRO A 8 -82.78 30.57 -44.31
N VAL A 9 -81.85 31.16 -43.56
CA VAL A 9 -80.47 30.68 -43.50
C VAL A 9 -80.42 29.55 -42.48
N ASP A 10 -80.14 28.36 -42.99
CA ASP A 10 -79.92 27.13 -42.23
C ASP A 10 -78.65 27.22 -41.38
N SER A 11 -78.76 26.77 -40.14
CA SER A 11 -77.74 26.84 -39.10
C SER A 11 -76.88 25.57 -39.12
N SER A 12 -75.88 25.53 -40.00
CA SER A 12 -74.95 24.40 -40.12
C SER A 12 -73.48 24.83 -40.21
N GLU A 13 -72.94 25.33 -39.11
CA GLU A 13 -71.51 25.19 -38.77
C GLU A 13 -71.50 24.74 -37.30
N PRO A 14 -71.15 23.47 -36.94
CA PRO A 14 -69.79 23.21 -36.40
C PRO A 14 -69.38 21.70 -36.27
N GLU A 15 -68.82 21.03 -37.29
CA GLU A 15 -68.20 19.69 -37.09
C GLU A 15 -66.77 19.58 -37.68
N GLU A 16 -66.51 20.15 -38.86
CA GLU A 16 -65.20 19.99 -39.55
C GLU A 16 -64.01 20.69 -38.85
N LEU A 17 -64.23 21.83 -38.17
CA LEU A 17 -63.15 22.55 -37.48
C LEU A 17 -62.69 21.87 -36.17
N HIS A 18 -63.60 21.11 -35.53
CA HIS A 18 -63.30 20.35 -34.32
C HIS A 18 -62.45 19.12 -34.66
N ASP A 19 -62.72 18.49 -35.81
CA ASP A 19 -61.98 17.35 -36.33
C ASP A 19 -60.55 17.73 -36.77
N ALA A 20 -60.35 18.90 -37.37
CA ALA A 20 -59.03 19.39 -37.76
C ALA A 20 -58.10 19.68 -36.56
N HIS A 21 -58.64 20.29 -35.48
CA HIS A 21 -57.88 20.50 -34.24
C HIS A 21 -57.55 19.17 -33.55
N ALA A 22 -58.51 18.25 -33.48
CA ALA A 22 -58.28 16.90 -32.95
C ALA A 22 -57.23 16.12 -33.74
N LEU A 23 -57.21 16.27 -35.08
CA LEU A 23 -56.23 15.64 -35.96
C LEU A 23 -54.83 16.24 -35.77
N VAL A 24 -54.71 17.57 -35.68
CA VAL A 24 -53.44 18.26 -35.40
C VAL A 24 -52.89 17.88 -34.02
N GLN A 25 -53.76 17.75 -33.02
CA GLN A 25 -53.38 17.34 -31.67
C GLN A 25 -52.94 15.88 -31.62
N LYS A 26 -53.67 14.97 -32.27
CA LYS A 26 -53.26 13.56 -32.44
C LYS A 26 -51.95 13.43 -33.22
N PHE A 27 -51.72 14.27 -34.23
CA PHE A 27 -50.50 14.26 -35.03
C PHE A 27 -49.30 14.86 -34.27
N ALA A 28 -49.53 15.87 -33.44
CA ALA A 28 -48.51 16.40 -32.52
C ALA A 28 -48.14 15.38 -31.43
N GLU A 29 -49.14 14.70 -30.87
CA GLU A 29 -48.97 13.63 -29.87
C GLU A 29 -48.21 12.43 -30.47
N PHE A 30 -48.59 11.99 -31.67
CA PHE A 30 -47.89 10.92 -32.40
C PHE A 30 -46.42 11.27 -32.67
N ARG A 31 -46.12 12.49 -33.12
CA ARG A 31 -44.73 12.92 -33.37
C ARG A 31 -43.91 13.01 -32.09
N PHE A 32 -44.47 13.56 -31.02
CA PHE A 32 -43.79 13.63 -29.72
C PHE A 32 -43.49 12.23 -29.18
N GLN A 33 -44.47 11.33 -29.24
CA GLN A 33 -44.32 9.94 -28.82
C GLN A 33 -43.26 9.21 -29.65
N THR A 34 -43.27 9.38 -30.98
CA THR A 34 -42.26 8.80 -31.89
C THR A 34 -40.85 9.27 -31.54
N VAL A 35 -40.66 10.56 -31.28
CA VAL A 35 -39.35 11.12 -30.91
C VAL A 35 -38.87 10.52 -29.58
N VAL A 36 -39.72 10.51 -28.55
CA VAL A 36 -39.38 9.98 -27.23
C VAL A 36 -39.10 8.47 -27.26
N GLU A 37 -39.85 7.71 -28.05
CA GLU A 37 -39.65 6.26 -28.24
C GLU A 37 -38.36 5.94 -28.99
N SER A 38 -37.94 6.79 -29.95
CA SER A 38 -36.69 6.59 -30.70
C SER A 38 -35.42 6.85 -29.88
N VAL A 39 -35.52 7.58 -28.76
CA VAL A 39 -34.39 7.85 -27.88
C VAL A 39 -34.11 6.64 -26.99
N THR A 40 -33.01 5.95 -27.28
CA THR A 40 -32.59 4.74 -26.55
C THR A 40 -31.45 5.00 -25.56
N ASP A 41 -30.70 6.09 -25.72
CA ASP A 41 -29.58 6.48 -24.85
C ASP A 41 -30.01 7.12 -23.53
N TYR A 42 -31.27 7.55 -23.46
CA TYR A 42 -31.87 8.17 -22.28
C TYR A 42 -33.16 7.46 -21.89
N ALA A 43 -33.31 7.24 -20.59
CA ALA A 43 -34.59 6.88 -20.01
C ALA A 43 -35.40 8.16 -19.80
N VAL A 44 -36.49 8.31 -20.55
CA VAL A 44 -37.38 9.48 -20.49
C VAL A 44 -38.76 9.00 -20.13
N PHE A 45 -39.28 9.46 -18.99
CA PHE A 45 -40.61 9.07 -18.52
C PHE A 45 -41.26 10.15 -17.65
N MET A 46 -42.59 10.15 -17.66
CA MET A 46 -43.43 11.01 -16.83
C MET A 46 -43.69 10.34 -15.48
N LEU A 47 -43.75 11.17 -14.45
CA LEU A 47 -44.27 10.87 -13.13
C LEU A 47 -45.53 11.68 -12.87
N ASP A 48 -46.49 11.11 -12.14
CA ASP A 48 -47.59 11.88 -11.58
C ASP A 48 -47.11 12.74 -10.38
N ARG A 49 -48.03 13.48 -9.76
CA ARG A 49 -47.75 14.33 -8.58
C ARG A 49 -47.18 13.55 -7.38
N ASN A 50 -47.45 12.26 -7.31
CA ASN A 50 -47.04 11.38 -6.22
C ASN A 50 -45.78 10.56 -6.56
N GLY A 51 -45.16 10.77 -7.74
CA GLY A 51 -43.97 10.01 -8.16
C GLY A 51 -44.29 8.64 -8.77
N ILE A 52 -45.53 8.39 -9.19
CA ILE A 52 -45.91 7.17 -9.89
C ILE A 52 -45.57 7.29 -11.37
N VAL A 53 -44.93 6.27 -11.94
CA VAL A 53 -44.54 6.24 -13.35
C VAL A 53 -45.79 6.16 -14.24
N VAL A 54 -45.91 7.10 -15.20
CA VAL A 54 -47.06 7.23 -16.10
C VAL A 54 -46.72 6.80 -17.53
N THR A 55 -45.52 7.13 -18.01
CA THR A 55 -45.05 6.76 -19.35
C THR A 55 -43.74 6.00 -19.26
N TRP A 56 -43.36 5.31 -20.33
CA TRP A 56 -42.13 4.53 -20.37
C TRP A 56 -41.61 4.42 -21.81
N ASN A 57 -40.44 4.97 -22.09
CA ASN A 57 -39.83 4.89 -23.42
C ASN A 57 -38.87 3.69 -23.56
N ALA A 58 -38.47 3.38 -24.79
CA ALA A 58 -37.56 2.27 -25.09
C ALA A 58 -36.20 2.40 -24.36
N GLY A 59 -35.68 3.63 -24.23
CA GLY A 59 -34.46 3.89 -23.45
C GLY A 59 -34.61 3.59 -21.96
N ALA A 60 -35.79 3.83 -21.37
CA ALA A 60 -36.07 3.50 -19.96
C ALA A 60 -36.11 1.99 -19.72
N GLU A 61 -36.71 1.23 -20.64
CA GLU A 61 -36.70 -0.22 -20.61
C GLU A 61 -35.27 -0.78 -20.70
N ARG A 62 -34.48 -0.27 -21.65
CA ARG A 62 -33.08 -0.70 -21.83
C ARG A 62 -32.20 -0.39 -20.62
N ILE A 63 -32.29 0.83 -20.07
CA ILE A 63 -31.40 1.28 -18.99
C ILE A 63 -31.80 0.67 -17.64
N LYS A 64 -33.11 0.56 -17.35
CA LYS A 64 -33.60 0.13 -16.03
C LYS A 64 -34.03 -1.33 -15.98
N GLY A 65 -34.19 -1.99 -17.13
CA GLY A 65 -34.53 -3.41 -17.25
C GLY A 65 -35.99 -3.77 -16.96
N TYR A 66 -36.87 -2.77 -16.80
CA TYR A 66 -38.30 -2.98 -16.61
C TYR A 66 -39.06 -2.78 -17.92
N ARG A 67 -39.99 -3.69 -18.22
CA ARG A 67 -40.95 -3.47 -19.29
C ARG A 67 -42.00 -2.44 -18.86
N ALA A 68 -42.59 -1.75 -19.83
CA ALA A 68 -43.58 -0.71 -19.57
C ALA A 68 -44.76 -1.19 -18.70
N ASP A 69 -45.29 -2.38 -18.99
CA ASP A 69 -46.41 -3.02 -18.26
C ASP A 69 -46.05 -3.43 -16.82
N GLU A 70 -44.77 -3.53 -16.48
CA GLU A 70 -44.32 -3.90 -15.13
C GLU A 70 -44.15 -2.68 -14.22
N ILE A 71 -43.81 -1.53 -14.79
CA ILE A 71 -43.35 -0.34 -14.05
C ILE A 71 -44.32 0.82 -14.07
N ILE A 72 -45.14 0.95 -15.12
CA ILE A 72 -46.22 1.94 -15.14
C ILE A 72 -47.18 1.66 -13.98
N GLY A 73 -47.58 2.70 -13.25
CA GLY A 73 -48.38 2.57 -12.03
C GLY A 73 -47.57 2.22 -10.78
N ARG A 74 -46.25 2.06 -10.88
CA ARG A 74 -45.35 1.87 -9.72
C ARG A 74 -44.61 3.16 -9.37
N HIS A 75 -44.27 3.31 -8.10
CA HIS A 75 -43.51 4.46 -7.63
C HIS A 75 -42.04 4.39 -8.05
N PHE A 76 -41.47 5.52 -8.48
CA PHE A 76 -40.11 5.60 -9.00
C PHE A 76 -39.00 5.34 -7.95
N SER A 77 -39.34 5.28 -6.67
CA SER A 77 -38.40 4.91 -5.58
C SER A 77 -37.76 3.54 -5.79
N ARG A 78 -38.38 2.65 -6.60
CA ARG A 78 -37.79 1.35 -7.00
C ARG A 78 -36.42 1.46 -7.68
N PHE A 79 -36.07 2.64 -8.21
CA PHE A 79 -34.77 2.86 -8.85
C PHE A 79 -33.67 3.29 -7.87
N TYR A 80 -33.98 3.42 -6.57
CA TYR A 80 -33.05 3.83 -5.52
C TYR A 80 -32.61 2.62 -4.69
N GLN A 81 -31.41 2.73 -4.12
CA GLN A 81 -30.95 1.77 -3.12
C GLN A 81 -31.75 1.91 -1.81
N PRO A 82 -31.90 0.83 -1.02
CA PRO A 82 -32.68 0.85 0.23
C PRO A 82 -32.28 1.98 1.19
N GLY A 83 -30.98 2.25 1.35
CA GLY A 83 -30.49 3.34 2.21
C GLY A 83 -30.92 4.73 1.73
N ALA A 84 -30.97 4.97 0.42
CA ALA A 84 -31.42 6.24 -0.13
C ALA A 84 -32.95 6.42 0.00
N ILE A 85 -33.72 5.33 -0.06
CA ILE A 85 -35.16 5.33 0.21
C ILE A 85 -35.40 5.68 1.69
N ALA A 86 -34.68 5.01 2.61
CA ALA A 86 -34.77 5.28 4.04
C ALA A 86 -34.40 6.72 4.42
N ALA A 87 -33.44 7.30 3.69
CA ALA A 87 -33.06 8.71 3.83
C ALA A 87 -34.05 9.70 3.17
N GLY A 88 -35.17 9.24 2.61
CA GLY A 88 -36.20 10.10 2.01
C GLY A 88 -35.80 10.78 0.70
N ARG A 89 -34.74 10.31 0.03
CA ARG A 89 -34.21 10.94 -1.20
C ARG A 89 -35.26 11.09 -2.32
N PRO A 90 -36.11 10.10 -2.63
CA PRO A 90 -37.11 10.25 -3.70
C PRO A 90 -38.06 11.44 -3.45
N SER A 91 -38.58 11.57 -2.23
CA SER A 91 -39.49 12.67 -1.87
C SER A 91 -38.80 14.02 -1.95
N TYR A 92 -37.57 14.10 -1.42
CA TYR A 92 -36.75 15.31 -1.49
C TYR A 92 -36.55 15.79 -2.95
N VAL A 93 -36.24 14.87 -3.87
CA VAL A 93 -36.04 15.19 -5.29
C VAL A 93 -37.30 15.81 -5.91
N LEU A 94 -38.49 15.23 -5.64
CA LEU A 94 -39.75 15.77 -6.15
C LEU A 94 -40.08 17.14 -5.55
N GLU A 95 -39.85 17.33 -4.25
CA GLU A 95 -40.06 18.61 -3.57
C GLU A 95 -39.16 19.72 -4.15
N GLN A 96 -37.88 19.42 -4.39
CA GLN A 96 -36.95 20.40 -4.97
C GLN A 96 -37.35 20.77 -6.40
N ALA A 97 -37.72 19.77 -7.21
CA ALA A 97 -38.19 20.02 -8.57
C ALA A 97 -39.50 20.81 -8.58
N ALA A 98 -40.43 20.55 -7.65
CA ALA A 98 -41.69 21.30 -7.55
C ALA A 98 -41.46 22.76 -7.12
N LYS A 99 -40.53 23.00 -6.19
CA LYS A 99 -40.21 24.36 -5.70
C LYS A 99 -39.47 25.21 -6.72
N HIS A 100 -38.51 24.62 -7.44
CA HIS A 100 -37.59 25.35 -8.32
C HIS A 100 -37.84 25.12 -9.81
N GLY A 101 -38.87 24.34 -10.16
CA GLY A 101 -39.18 23.92 -11.52
C GLY A 101 -38.31 22.77 -12.05
N HIS A 102 -37.15 22.53 -11.44
CA HIS A 102 -36.13 21.61 -11.93
C HIS A 102 -35.20 21.15 -10.79
N TYR A 103 -34.66 19.93 -10.90
CA TYR A 103 -33.63 19.39 -10.02
C TYR A 103 -32.71 18.42 -10.76
N GLU A 104 -31.41 18.47 -10.48
CA GLU A 104 -30.39 17.58 -11.03
C GLU A 104 -29.56 16.91 -9.94
N GLU A 105 -29.25 15.63 -10.14
CA GLU A 105 -28.27 14.93 -9.32
C GLU A 105 -27.58 13.80 -10.08
N GLU A 106 -26.35 13.52 -9.68
CA GLU A 106 -25.67 12.26 -9.97
C GLU A 106 -25.81 11.30 -8.80
N GLY A 107 -25.98 10.02 -9.09
CA GLY A 107 -25.96 9.02 -8.03
C GLY A 107 -26.20 7.60 -8.50
N TRP A 108 -25.98 6.67 -7.57
CA TRP A 108 -26.27 5.26 -7.79
C TRP A 108 -27.78 5.01 -7.93
N ARG A 109 -28.13 4.21 -8.92
CA ARG A 109 -29.47 3.68 -9.20
C ARG A 109 -29.41 2.18 -9.31
N VAL A 110 -30.57 1.55 -9.18
CA VAL A 110 -30.72 0.11 -9.23
C VAL A 110 -31.61 -0.28 -10.41
N ARG A 111 -31.17 -1.29 -11.18
CA ARG A 111 -31.95 -1.91 -12.26
C ARG A 111 -32.88 -2.99 -11.71
N LYS A 112 -33.77 -3.52 -12.54
CA LYS A 112 -34.69 -4.63 -12.17
C LYS A 112 -33.97 -5.85 -11.58
N ASP A 113 -32.82 -6.20 -12.14
CA ASP A 113 -32.00 -7.36 -11.72
C ASP A 113 -31.23 -7.12 -10.41
N GLY A 114 -31.33 -5.91 -9.82
CA GLY A 114 -30.60 -5.52 -8.62
C GLY A 114 -29.21 -4.94 -8.89
N SER A 115 -28.73 -4.93 -10.15
CA SER A 115 -27.45 -4.31 -10.49
C SER A 115 -27.48 -2.79 -10.29
N ALA A 116 -26.39 -2.25 -9.76
CA ALA A 116 -26.22 -0.83 -9.57
C ALA A 116 -25.64 -0.16 -10.84
N PHE A 117 -26.01 1.08 -11.09
CA PHE A 117 -25.45 1.90 -12.16
C PHE A 117 -25.34 3.37 -11.76
N TRP A 118 -24.31 4.04 -12.25
CA TRP A 118 -24.12 5.46 -12.01
C TRP A 118 -24.99 6.25 -13.00
N ALA A 119 -25.81 7.15 -12.48
CA ALA A 119 -26.77 7.86 -13.30
C ALA A 119 -26.71 9.37 -13.08
N PHE A 120 -26.77 10.11 -14.17
CA PHE A 120 -27.15 11.53 -14.15
C PHE A 120 -28.65 11.63 -14.34
N VAL A 121 -29.34 12.33 -13.44
CA VAL A 121 -30.79 12.41 -13.41
C VAL A 121 -31.23 13.86 -13.36
N THR A 122 -32.11 14.23 -14.29
CA THR A 122 -32.85 15.50 -14.27
C THR A 122 -34.31 15.21 -13.99
N VAL A 123 -34.92 15.98 -13.08
CA VAL A 123 -36.36 15.96 -12.79
C VAL A 123 -36.91 17.36 -12.98
N THR A 124 -37.84 17.52 -13.92
CA THR A 124 -38.45 18.81 -14.27
C THR A 124 -39.93 18.78 -13.92
N ALA A 125 -40.42 19.79 -13.20
CA ALA A 125 -41.83 19.92 -12.87
C ALA A 125 -42.64 20.34 -14.10
N VAL A 126 -43.78 19.68 -14.32
CA VAL A 126 -44.71 19.97 -15.41
C VAL A 126 -45.96 20.59 -14.81
N HIS A 127 -46.35 21.75 -15.31
CA HIS A 127 -47.54 22.49 -14.88
C HIS A 127 -48.59 22.50 -15.98
N ASP A 128 -49.86 22.61 -15.61
CA ASP A 128 -50.94 22.87 -16.56
C ASP A 128 -51.07 24.37 -16.90
N GLU A 129 -52.02 24.71 -17.77
CA GLU A 129 -52.30 26.09 -18.21
C GLU A 129 -52.72 27.03 -17.06
N SER A 130 -53.18 26.47 -15.93
CA SER A 130 -53.53 27.22 -14.72
C SER A 130 -52.34 27.46 -13.79
N GLY A 131 -51.16 26.92 -14.12
CA GLY A 131 -49.96 26.96 -13.28
C GLY A 131 -49.95 25.90 -12.18
N SER A 132 -50.91 24.96 -12.17
CA SER A 132 -50.94 23.89 -11.16
C SER A 132 -50.01 22.75 -11.55
N LEU A 133 -49.23 22.23 -10.60
CA LEU A 133 -48.31 21.10 -10.82
C LEU A 133 -49.09 19.88 -11.31
N ARG A 134 -48.81 19.37 -12.52
CA ARG A 134 -49.44 18.17 -13.09
C ARG A 134 -48.64 16.90 -12.78
N GLY A 135 -47.31 17.03 -12.68
CA GLY A 135 -46.40 15.90 -12.45
C GLY A 135 -44.97 16.30 -12.78
N PHE A 136 -44.14 15.33 -13.16
CA PHE A 136 -42.73 15.56 -13.44
C PHE A 136 -42.26 14.80 -14.68
N ILE A 137 -41.33 15.37 -15.44
CA ILE A 137 -40.54 14.65 -16.43
C ILE A 137 -39.26 14.21 -15.74
N LYS A 138 -38.94 12.91 -15.82
CA LYS A 138 -37.68 12.36 -15.34
C LYS A 138 -36.86 11.88 -16.53
N ILE A 139 -35.65 12.41 -16.65
CA ILE A 139 -34.64 11.99 -17.61
C ILE A 139 -33.52 11.32 -16.83
N THR A 140 -33.11 10.13 -17.23
CA THR A 140 -31.98 9.42 -16.65
C THR A 140 -31.02 8.98 -17.74
N ARG A 141 -29.74 9.35 -17.60
CA ARG A 141 -28.65 8.88 -18.44
C ARG A 141 -27.78 7.91 -17.65
N ASP A 142 -27.47 6.76 -18.22
CA ASP A 142 -26.47 5.84 -17.66
C ASP A 142 -25.06 6.37 -17.95
N MET A 143 -24.31 6.64 -16.91
CA MET A 143 -22.95 7.20 -16.94
C MET A 143 -21.91 6.22 -16.39
N THR A 144 -22.29 4.94 -16.23
CA THR A 144 -21.43 3.92 -15.60
C THR A 144 -20.12 3.73 -16.34
N GLU A 145 -20.16 3.59 -17.67
CA GLU A 145 -18.95 3.37 -18.47
C GLU A 145 -18.01 4.58 -18.42
N ARG A 146 -18.58 5.79 -18.50
CA ARG A 146 -17.79 7.02 -18.40
C ARG A 146 -17.13 7.15 -17.04
N LYS A 147 -17.88 6.91 -15.96
CA LYS A 147 -17.32 6.91 -14.60
C LYS A 147 -16.19 5.89 -14.45
N ARG A 148 -16.33 4.69 -15.04
CA ARG A 148 -15.29 3.65 -15.02
C ARG A 148 -14.04 4.06 -15.78
N LEU A 149 -14.19 4.68 -16.95
CA LEU A 149 -13.07 5.21 -17.73
C LEU A 149 -12.35 6.33 -16.99
N ASP A 150 -13.10 7.28 -16.42
CA ASP A 150 -12.54 8.38 -15.62
C ASP A 150 -11.77 7.82 -14.40
N GLU A 151 -12.32 6.82 -13.70
CA GLU A 151 -11.65 6.13 -12.58
C GLU A 151 -10.36 5.40 -13.01
N LEU A 152 -10.39 4.72 -14.17
CA LEU A 152 -9.23 4.03 -14.72
C LEU A 152 -8.14 5.01 -15.17
N GLU A 153 -8.51 6.13 -15.77
CA GLU A 153 -7.59 7.17 -16.21
C GLU A 153 -6.90 7.81 -15.01
N VAL A 154 -7.64 8.15 -13.94
CA VAL A 154 -7.07 8.63 -12.68
C VAL A 154 -6.11 7.60 -12.07
N ALA A 155 -6.46 6.32 -12.09
CA ALA A 155 -5.57 5.27 -11.59
C ALA A 155 -4.29 5.13 -12.43
N THR A 156 -4.42 5.24 -13.75
CA THR A 156 -3.29 5.16 -14.70
C THR A 156 -2.36 6.36 -14.53
N GLN A 157 -2.90 7.58 -14.45
CA GLN A 157 -2.12 8.79 -14.20
C GLN A 157 -1.34 8.71 -12.88
N ARG A 158 -1.94 8.16 -11.82
CA ARG A 158 -1.22 7.92 -10.54
C ARG A 158 -0.07 6.92 -10.70
N LEU A 159 -0.25 5.90 -11.52
CA LEU A 159 0.81 4.92 -11.81
C LEU A 159 1.94 5.55 -12.63
N ASP A 160 1.63 6.38 -13.62
CA ASP A 160 2.62 7.06 -14.45
C ASP A 160 3.47 8.04 -13.62
N VAL A 161 2.82 8.83 -12.76
CA VAL A 161 3.51 9.70 -11.80
C VAL A 161 4.41 8.85 -10.89
N PHE A 162 3.92 7.72 -10.38
CA PHE A 162 4.73 6.81 -9.56
C PHE A 162 5.98 6.30 -10.30
N ILE A 163 5.83 5.80 -11.53
CA ILE A 163 6.97 5.28 -12.31
C ILE A 163 7.98 6.40 -12.56
N ALA A 164 7.51 7.61 -12.87
CA ALA A 164 8.39 8.77 -13.07
C ALA A 164 9.15 9.14 -11.79
N THR A 165 8.48 9.21 -10.63
CA THR A 165 9.12 9.49 -9.34
C THR A 165 10.10 8.39 -8.95
N LEU A 166 9.73 7.12 -9.16
CA LEU A 166 10.60 5.97 -8.92
C LEU A 166 11.87 6.02 -9.78
N ALA A 167 11.73 6.27 -11.07
CA ALA A 167 12.86 6.40 -11.98
C ALA A 167 13.79 7.54 -11.55
N HIS A 168 13.24 8.67 -11.10
CA HIS A 168 14.02 9.79 -10.61
C HIS A 168 14.76 9.46 -9.30
N GLU A 169 14.08 8.85 -8.33
CA GLU A 169 14.69 8.47 -7.06
C GLU A 169 15.79 7.43 -7.26
N LEU A 170 15.54 6.37 -8.06
CA LEU A 170 16.56 5.38 -8.41
C LEU A 170 17.77 6.02 -9.10
N ARG A 171 17.55 6.91 -10.08
CA ARG A 171 18.65 7.61 -10.76
C ARG A 171 19.47 8.44 -9.78
N ASN A 172 18.81 9.11 -8.84
CA ASN A 172 19.47 9.91 -7.81
C ASN A 172 20.32 9.04 -6.86
N GLN A 173 19.84 7.85 -6.47
CA GLN A 173 20.62 6.93 -5.62
C GLN A 173 21.77 6.26 -6.39
N LEU A 174 21.62 6.05 -7.71
CA LEU A 174 22.64 5.41 -8.56
C LEU A 174 23.74 6.37 -9.02
N ALA A 175 23.45 7.66 -9.23
CA ALA A 175 24.42 8.60 -9.78
C ALA A 175 25.68 8.75 -8.89
N PRO A 176 25.60 8.90 -7.56
CA PRO A 176 26.80 8.96 -6.73
C PRO A 176 27.58 7.65 -6.72
N LEU A 177 26.91 6.48 -6.82
CA LEU A 177 27.59 5.19 -6.96
C LEU A 177 28.39 5.12 -8.26
N GLN A 178 27.77 5.48 -9.39
CA GLN A 178 28.44 5.53 -10.69
C GLN A 178 29.65 6.47 -10.66
N ASN A 179 29.51 7.63 -10.02
CA ASN A 179 30.61 8.59 -9.86
C ASN A 179 31.75 8.01 -9.01
N THR A 180 31.46 7.33 -7.90
CA THR A 180 32.51 6.70 -7.07
C THR A 180 33.28 5.63 -7.84
N VAL A 181 32.59 4.81 -8.64
CA VAL A 181 33.22 3.79 -9.49
C VAL A 181 34.07 4.46 -10.58
N GLY A 182 33.56 5.50 -11.24
CA GLY A 182 34.30 6.24 -12.25
C GLY A 182 35.57 6.91 -11.70
N VAL A 183 35.48 7.49 -10.49
CA VAL A 183 36.65 8.04 -9.78
C VAL A 183 37.69 6.95 -9.53
N LEU A 184 37.29 5.81 -8.96
CA LEU A 184 38.19 4.69 -8.67
C LEU A 184 38.84 4.11 -9.94
N GLN A 185 38.14 4.09 -11.07
CA GLN A 185 38.67 3.63 -12.36
C GLN A 185 39.63 4.64 -13.01
N SER A 186 39.46 5.93 -12.73
CA SER A 186 40.26 7.00 -13.34
C SER A 186 41.57 7.32 -12.61
N LEU A 187 41.70 6.90 -11.35
CA LEU A 187 42.86 7.22 -10.52
C LEU A 187 44.03 6.26 -10.76
N PRO A 188 45.28 6.75 -10.85
CA PRO A 188 46.47 5.90 -10.83
C PRO A 188 46.61 5.22 -9.46
N SER A 189 47.22 4.03 -9.42
CA SER A 189 47.30 3.18 -8.21
C SER A 189 47.89 3.88 -6.98
N SER A 190 48.73 4.91 -7.16
CA SER A 190 49.32 5.73 -6.09
C SER A 190 48.33 6.67 -5.39
N ALA A 191 47.27 7.10 -6.08
CA ALA A 191 46.22 7.99 -5.54
C ALA A 191 44.96 7.23 -5.09
N LEU A 192 44.95 5.90 -5.24
CA LEU A 192 43.79 5.05 -4.94
C LEU A 192 43.50 4.98 -3.43
N VAL A 193 44.54 4.86 -2.60
CA VAL A 193 44.41 4.62 -1.16
C VAL A 193 43.69 5.75 -0.40
N PRO A 194 43.99 7.05 -0.64
CA PRO A 194 43.24 8.14 -0.01
C PRO A 194 41.80 8.27 -0.51
N ALA A 195 41.54 8.02 -1.80
CA ALA A 195 40.21 8.13 -2.39
C ALA A 195 39.29 6.95 -2.04
N LEU A 196 39.87 5.78 -1.76
CA LEU A 196 39.16 4.53 -1.43
C LEU A 196 38.25 4.66 -0.23
N ALA A 197 38.72 5.28 0.87
CA ALA A 197 37.91 5.43 2.08
C ALA A 197 36.66 6.28 1.81
N HIS A 198 36.82 7.41 1.13
CA HIS A 198 35.70 8.29 0.79
C HIS A 198 34.72 7.61 -0.19
N CYS A 199 35.24 7.00 -1.26
CA CYS A 199 34.39 6.32 -2.25
C CYS A 199 33.64 5.14 -1.65
N ARG A 200 34.29 4.34 -0.79
CA ARG A 200 33.67 3.24 -0.05
C ARG A 200 32.54 3.75 0.85
N ASP A 201 32.77 4.83 1.59
CA ASP A 201 31.78 5.36 2.54
C ASP A 201 30.57 5.95 1.79
N VAL A 202 30.80 6.65 0.67
CA VAL A 202 29.72 7.12 -0.22
C VAL A 202 28.94 5.94 -0.79
N ALA A 203 29.64 4.95 -1.36
CA ALA A 203 29.01 3.78 -1.96
C ALA A 203 28.19 2.97 -0.94
N GLY A 204 28.74 2.72 0.25
CA GLY A 204 28.04 1.99 1.31
C GLY A 204 26.75 2.68 1.76
N ARG A 205 26.76 4.02 1.92
CA ARG A 205 25.55 4.78 2.24
C ARG A 205 24.49 4.70 1.14
N GLN A 206 24.89 4.86 -0.12
CA GLN A 206 23.97 4.81 -1.26
C GLN A 206 23.36 3.41 -1.45
N ILE A 207 24.14 2.34 -1.30
CA ILE A 207 23.62 0.97 -1.36
C ILE A 207 22.61 0.73 -0.24
N THR A 208 22.90 1.19 0.98
CA THR A 208 21.96 1.06 2.11
C THR A 208 20.64 1.79 1.81
N GLN A 209 20.69 2.96 1.18
CA GLN A 209 19.50 3.71 0.76
C GLN A 209 18.73 2.99 -0.36
N LEU A 210 19.43 2.44 -1.36
CA LEU A 210 18.83 1.69 -2.46
C LEU A 210 18.11 0.42 -1.97
N VAL A 211 18.72 -0.33 -1.04
CA VAL A 211 18.11 -1.52 -0.43
C VAL A 211 16.80 -1.16 0.26
N ARG A 212 16.81 -0.10 1.10
CA ARG A 212 15.58 0.39 1.75
C ARG A 212 14.50 0.78 0.75
N LEU A 213 14.86 1.48 -0.32
CA LEU A 213 13.93 1.88 -1.37
C LEU A 213 13.27 0.66 -2.04
N VAL A 214 14.07 -0.37 -2.34
CA VAL A 214 13.57 -1.61 -2.94
C VAL A 214 12.68 -2.37 -1.97
N ASP A 215 13.05 -2.45 -0.69
CA ASP A 215 12.25 -3.09 0.35
C ASP A 215 10.88 -2.40 0.51
N ASP A 216 10.85 -1.07 0.52
CA ASP A 216 9.59 -0.29 0.56
C ASP A 216 8.68 -0.58 -0.64
N LEU A 217 9.27 -0.72 -1.85
CA LEU A 217 8.53 -1.08 -3.06
C LEU A 217 7.95 -2.50 -3.00
N LEU A 218 8.74 -3.45 -2.51
CA LEU A 218 8.31 -4.84 -2.32
C LEU A 218 7.20 -4.93 -1.28
N ASP A 219 7.30 -4.16 -0.19
CA ASP A 219 6.27 -4.08 0.83
C ASP A 219 4.94 -3.57 0.24
N ILE A 220 4.96 -2.56 -0.64
CA ILE A 220 3.74 -2.08 -1.32
C ILE A 220 3.14 -3.14 -2.24
N GLY A 221 3.98 -3.83 -3.01
CA GLY A 221 3.51 -4.93 -3.87
C GLY A 221 2.79 -6.01 -3.08
N ARG A 222 3.28 -6.31 -1.87
CA ARG A 222 2.66 -7.27 -0.94
C ARG A 222 1.39 -6.71 -0.30
N ILE A 223 1.39 -5.44 0.09
CA ILE A 223 0.23 -4.74 0.65
C ILE A 223 -0.93 -4.73 -0.36
N LYS A 224 -0.67 -4.34 -1.61
CA LYS A 224 -1.71 -4.29 -2.67
C LYS A 224 -2.25 -5.66 -3.05
N SER A 225 -1.51 -6.73 -2.80
CA SER A 225 -1.96 -8.10 -3.07
C SER A 225 -2.59 -8.78 -1.85
N ASP A 226 -2.73 -8.08 -0.72
CA ASP A 226 -3.15 -8.63 0.58
C ASP A 226 -2.35 -9.88 0.98
N LYS A 227 -1.07 -9.95 0.57
CA LYS A 227 -0.15 -11.08 0.86
C LYS A 227 0.82 -10.79 2.01
N VAL A 228 0.60 -9.72 2.77
CA VAL A 228 1.44 -9.42 3.94
C VAL A 228 1.06 -10.35 5.08
N THR A 229 1.97 -11.23 5.45
CA THR A 229 1.86 -12.08 6.66
C THR A 229 2.82 -11.54 7.71
N LEU A 230 2.33 -11.29 8.92
CA LEU A 230 3.14 -10.88 10.06
C LEU A 230 3.75 -12.11 10.75
N ASP A 231 5.02 -12.00 11.18
CA ASP A 231 5.62 -12.97 12.10
C ASP A 231 5.27 -12.57 13.54
N GLU A 232 4.05 -12.88 13.96
CA GLU A 232 3.53 -12.44 15.27
C GLU A 232 4.25 -13.10 16.44
N ALA A 233 4.84 -12.28 17.31
CA ALA A 233 5.43 -12.65 18.58
C ALA A 233 5.03 -11.66 19.69
N SER A 234 5.37 -11.99 20.93
CA SER A 234 5.26 -11.06 22.05
C SER A 234 6.44 -10.07 21.99
N VAL A 235 6.16 -8.80 21.71
CA VAL A 235 7.15 -7.74 21.48
C VAL A 235 7.11 -6.70 22.59
N ASN A 236 8.27 -6.41 23.19
CA ASN A 236 8.42 -5.36 24.20
C ASN A 236 8.65 -4.00 23.51
N LEU A 237 7.76 -3.03 23.72
CA LEU A 237 7.85 -1.72 23.08
C LEU A 237 9.10 -0.93 23.49
N ARG A 238 9.68 -1.20 24.67
CA ARG A 238 10.96 -0.61 25.06
C ARG A 238 12.05 -1.00 24.06
N ASP A 239 12.13 -2.27 23.70
CA ASP A 239 13.17 -2.80 22.82
C ASP A 239 12.98 -2.27 21.39
N VAL A 240 11.74 -2.17 20.92
CA VAL A 240 11.40 -1.56 19.62
C VAL A 240 11.88 -0.10 19.59
N VAL A 241 11.53 0.70 20.61
CA VAL A 241 11.94 2.12 20.68
C VAL A 241 13.46 2.25 20.73
N THR A 242 14.13 1.48 21.58
CA THR A 242 15.60 1.52 21.70
C THR A 242 16.25 1.18 20.36
N ARG A 243 15.86 0.09 19.70
CA ARG A 243 16.43 -0.32 18.40
C ARG A 243 16.18 0.71 17.30
N SER A 244 14.98 1.32 17.25
CA SER A 244 14.67 2.36 16.27
C SER A 244 15.49 3.64 16.47
N VAL A 245 15.73 4.05 17.73
CA VAL A 245 16.56 5.22 18.05
C VAL A 245 18.03 4.94 17.77
N ASP A 246 18.55 3.79 18.20
CA ASP A 246 19.94 3.36 17.93
C ASP A 246 20.22 3.31 16.42
N GLY A 247 19.27 2.80 15.64
CA GLY A 247 19.35 2.76 14.18
C GLY A 247 19.40 4.15 13.51
N MET A 248 18.99 5.21 14.21
CA MET A 248 18.98 6.59 13.70
C MET A 248 20.16 7.42 14.23
N GLN A 249 20.92 6.93 15.21
CA GLN A 249 21.93 7.71 15.94
C GLN A 249 22.92 8.42 15.01
N ALA A 250 23.49 7.71 14.04
CA ALA A 250 24.45 8.29 13.08
C ALA A 250 23.84 9.43 12.25
N LYS A 251 22.55 9.35 11.89
CA LYS A 251 21.84 10.38 11.13
C LYS A 251 21.48 11.59 12.01
N LEU A 252 21.10 11.34 13.26
CA LEU A 252 20.82 12.38 14.26
C LEU A 252 22.08 13.19 14.57
N ASP A 253 23.19 12.50 14.85
CA ASP A 253 24.50 13.11 15.15
C ASP A 253 24.98 13.98 13.98
N ALA A 254 24.84 13.48 12.73
CA ALA A 254 25.20 14.25 11.53
C ALA A 254 24.40 15.55 11.36
N ARG A 255 23.21 15.65 11.96
CA ARG A 255 22.36 16.84 11.96
C ARG A 255 22.39 17.60 13.30
N GLY A 256 23.16 17.13 14.29
CA GLY A 256 23.21 17.62 15.66
C GLY A 256 21.90 17.47 16.43
N GLN A 257 20.96 16.68 15.92
CA GLN A 257 19.62 16.50 16.51
C GLN A 257 19.69 15.56 17.72
N ARG A 258 18.73 15.69 18.64
CA ARG A 258 18.60 14.80 19.81
C ARG A 258 17.20 14.21 19.88
N VAL A 259 17.12 12.94 20.29
CA VAL A 259 15.86 12.26 20.57
C VAL A 259 15.70 12.11 22.07
N ASP A 260 14.63 12.72 22.61
CA ASP A 260 14.24 12.61 24.01
C ASP A 260 13.20 11.50 24.14
N VAL A 261 13.57 10.39 24.80
CA VAL A 261 12.71 9.20 24.93
C VAL A 261 12.08 9.16 26.33
N THR A 262 10.75 9.10 26.37
CA THR A 262 9.96 8.90 27.59
C THR A 262 9.24 7.56 27.50
N LEU A 263 9.52 6.67 28.45
CA LEU A 263 8.95 5.32 28.51
C LEU A 263 8.22 5.11 29.84
N PRO A 264 7.15 4.29 29.86
CA PRO A 264 6.50 3.93 31.11
C PRO A 264 7.44 3.08 31.99
N GLY A 265 7.24 3.16 33.31
CA GLY A 265 8.02 2.39 34.28
C GLY A 265 7.77 0.87 34.20
N SER A 266 6.58 0.46 33.76
CA SER A 266 6.21 -0.94 33.53
C SER A 266 6.59 -1.40 32.12
N ALA A 267 6.93 -2.69 31.96
CA ALA A 267 7.09 -3.28 30.63
C ALA A 267 5.75 -3.26 29.88
N VAL A 268 5.78 -2.87 28.61
CA VAL A 268 4.59 -2.83 27.74
C VAL A 268 4.84 -3.78 26.59
N THR A 269 4.00 -4.82 26.53
CA THR A 269 4.11 -5.89 25.55
C THR A 269 2.91 -5.85 24.62
N VAL A 270 3.18 -5.94 23.32
CA VAL A 270 2.18 -6.01 22.26
C VAL A 270 2.40 -7.29 21.47
N ARG A 271 1.34 -7.82 20.87
CA ARG A 271 1.44 -8.91 19.92
C ARG A 271 1.76 -8.34 18.55
N GLY A 272 2.87 -8.78 17.94
CA GLY A 272 3.29 -8.21 16.67
C GLY A 272 4.59 -8.75 16.10
N ASP A 273 4.92 -8.28 14.91
CA ASP A 273 6.19 -8.52 14.23
C ASP A 273 7.19 -7.42 14.62
N ASP A 274 8.22 -7.81 15.37
CA ASP A 274 9.25 -6.91 15.88
C ASP A 274 9.92 -6.09 14.77
N ALA A 275 10.29 -6.74 13.66
CA ALA A 275 10.97 -6.07 12.56
C ALA A 275 10.07 -5.02 11.88
N ARG A 276 8.78 -5.33 11.73
CA ARG A 276 7.79 -4.41 11.14
C ARG A 276 7.46 -3.25 12.06
N LEU A 277 7.39 -3.47 13.37
CA LEU A 277 7.18 -2.39 14.35
C LEU A 277 8.40 -1.46 14.43
N VAL A 278 9.62 -2.01 14.38
CA VAL A 278 10.86 -1.21 14.26
C VAL A 278 10.86 -0.39 12.98
N GLN A 279 10.39 -0.96 11.85
CA GLN A 279 10.26 -0.27 10.56
C GLN A 279 9.27 0.92 10.65
N VAL A 280 8.10 0.73 11.27
CA VAL A 280 7.12 1.81 11.49
C VAL A 280 7.77 2.96 12.25
N LEU A 281 8.38 2.68 13.39
CA LEU A 281 8.96 3.73 14.23
C LEU A 281 10.19 4.38 13.59
N TYR A 282 11.01 3.60 12.88
CA TYR A 282 12.11 4.13 12.08
C TYR A 282 11.61 5.14 11.04
N ASN A 283 10.53 4.83 10.32
CA ASN A 283 9.94 5.73 9.32
C ASN A 283 9.43 7.04 9.93
N LEU A 284 8.81 6.98 11.11
CA LEU A 284 8.33 8.17 11.82
C LEU A 284 9.49 9.04 12.31
N LEU A 285 10.52 8.42 12.88
CA LEU A 285 11.74 9.12 13.31
C LEU A 285 12.50 9.73 12.13
N ASP A 286 12.55 9.03 10.99
CA ASP A 286 13.22 9.52 9.78
C ASP A 286 12.54 10.79 9.27
N ASN A 287 11.20 10.79 9.24
CA ASN A 287 10.39 11.96 8.91
C ASN A 287 10.62 13.11 9.91
N ALA A 288 10.54 12.82 11.21
CA ALA A 288 10.79 13.82 12.26
C ALA A 288 12.18 14.48 12.11
N SER A 289 13.22 13.70 11.84
CA SER A 289 14.59 14.19 11.60
C SER A 289 14.71 15.02 10.32
N LYS A 290 14.08 14.56 9.24
CA LYS A 290 14.11 15.19 7.92
C LYS A 290 13.43 16.56 7.94
N PHE A 291 12.26 16.65 8.53
CA PHE A 291 11.43 17.87 8.54
C PHE A 291 11.74 18.82 9.68
N SER A 292 12.53 18.39 10.66
CA SER A 292 13.07 19.27 11.70
C SER A 292 14.38 19.95 11.27
N ALA A 293 14.60 21.15 11.80
CA ALA A 293 15.85 21.89 11.65
C ALA A 293 17.05 21.11 12.23
N ARG A 294 18.27 21.52 11.85
CA ARG A 294 19.50 21.03 12.51
C ARG A 294 19.48 21.42 13.99
N ASN A 295 20.06 20.59 14.85
CA ASN A 295 20.06 20.75 16.31
C ASN A 295 18.67 20.73 16.98
N ALA A 296 17.62 20.34 16.26
CA ALA A 296 16.29 20.20 16.83
C ALA A 296 16.20 19.02 17.82
N ARG A 297 15.22 19.11 18.72
CA ARG A 297 14.80 18.03 19.60
C ARG A 297 13.61 17.30 18.98
N ILE A 298 13.62 15.98 19.06
CA ILE A 298 12.55 15.09 18.63
C ILE A 298 12.11 14.29 19.85
N GLY A 299 10.83 14.26 20.15
CA GLY A 299 10.28 13.50 21.27
C GLY A 299 9.79 12.12 20.84
N VAL A 300 10.07 11.09 21.64
CA VAL A 300 9.38 9.80 21.58
C VAL A 300 8.76 9.54 22.94
N ASP A 301 7.44 9.51 23.01
CA ASP A 301 6.70 9.29 24.26
C ASP A 301 5.82 8.05 24.13
N VAL A 302 6.00 7.09 25.03
CA VAL A 302 5.18 5.88 25.09
C VAL A 302 4.29 5.95 26.32
N ARG A 303 2.99 5.84 26.10
CA ARG A 303 1.97 5.82 27.16
C ARG A 303 1.12 4.56 27.05
N VAL A 304 0.55 4.17 28.18
CA VAL A 304 -0.46 3.13 28.23
C VAL A 304 -1.77 3.79 28.60
N ASP A 305 -2.77 3.62 27.73
CA ASP A 305 -4.15 4.00 28.01
C ASP A 305 -5.03 2.74 27.96
N GLN A 306 -5.48 2.31 29.13
CA GLN A 306 -6.28 1.09 29.33
C GLN A 306 -5.63 -0.17 28.70
N ASP A 307 -6.12 -0.58 27.52
CA ASP A 307 -5.69 -1.77 26.78
C ASP A 307 -4.91 -1.41 25.50
N THR A 308 -4.49 -0.15 25.36
CA THR A 308 -3.79 0.36 24.19
C THR A 308 -2.48 1.01 24.60
N ALA A 309 -1.41 0.65 23.89
CA ALA A 309 -0.13 1.34 23.96
C ALA A 309 -0.11 2.45 22.91
N GLU A 310 0.17 3.67 23.34
CA GLU A 310 0.26 4.85 22.48
C GLU A 310 1.72 5.29 22.37
N ILE A 311 2.27 5.29 21.16
CA ILE A 311 3.62 5.77 20.85
C ILE A 311 3.47 7.09 20.09
N ARG A 312 3.97 8.18 20.66
CA ARG A 312 3.98 9.52 20.06
C ARG A 312 5.37 9.88 19.60
N VAL A 313 5.52 10.21 18.31
CA VAL A 313 6.74 10.80 17.75
C VAL A 313 6.47 12.27 17.47
N VAL A 314 7.15 13.16 18.19
CA VAL A 314 6.93 14.61 18.17
C VAL A 314 8.12 15.31 17.52
N ASP A 315 7.85 16.14 16.53
CA ASP A 315 8.85 16.97 15.87
C ASP A 315 8.45 18.46 15.90
N HIS A 316 9.45 19.33 15.79
CA HIS A 316 9.28 20.78 15.75
C HIS A 316 9.63 21.34 14.36
N GLY A 317 9.25 20.60 13.32
CA GLY A 317 9.53 20.91 11.93
C GLY A 317 8.50 21.82 11.27
N ILE A 318 8.40 21.68 9.95
CA ILE A 318 7.52 22.48 9.07
C ILE A 318 6.02 22.33 9.38
N GLY A 319 5.62 21.35 10.18
CA GLY A 319 4.23 21.04 10.45
C GLY A 319 3.42 20.62 9.22
N ILE A 320 2.14 20.33 9.45
CA ILE A 320 1.22 19.81 8.43
C ILE A 320 -0.03 20.69 8.38
N ALA A 321 -0.47 21.04 7.17
CA ALA A 321 -1.72 21.77 6.96
C ALA A 321 -2.94 20.90 7.33
N PRO A 322 -4.02 21.47 7.91
CA PRO A 322 -5.16 20.67 8.40
C PRO A 322 -5.81 19.77 7.35
N ASP A 323 -5.89 20.23 6.09
CA ASP A 323 -6.44 19.47 4.97
C ASP A 323 -5.51 18.34 4.49
N ALA A 324 -4.23 18.40 4.86
CA ALA A 324 -3.22 17.41 4.51
C ALA A 324 -3.08 16.27 5.55
N LEU A 325 -3.68 16.38 6.73
CA LEU A 325 -3.47 15.43 7.85
C LEU A 325 -3.89 13.98 7.53
N GLU A 326 -5.00 13.78 6.82
CA GLU A 326 -5.40 12.43 6.40
C GLU A 326 -4.64 11.95 5.15
N ARG A 327 -4.30 12.93 4.30
CA ARG A 327 -3.67 12.81 3.00
C ARG A 327 -2.18 12.41 3.06
N VAL A 328 -1.43 12.81 4.09
CA VAL A 328 0.00 12.46 4.26
C VAL A 328 0.28 10.95 4.35
N PHE A 329 -0.73 10.13 4.63
CA PHE A 329 -0.63 8.67 4.62
C PHE A 329 -1.08 8.03 3.31
N GLY A 330 -1.51 8.85 2.35
CA GLY A 330 -1.77 8.44 0.98
C GLY A 330 -0.47 8.01 0.31
N MET A 331 -0.56 7.00 -0.56
CA MET A 331 0.59 6.55 -1.33
C MET A 331 1.01 7.66 -2.30
N PHE A 332 2.31 7.96 -2.34
CA PHE A 332 2.90 8.97 -3.23
C PHE A 332 2.52 10.41 -2.91
N GLU A 333 1.94 10.64 -1.73
CA GLU A 333 1.67 11.99 -1.27
C GLU A 333 2.93 12.60 -0.64
N GLN A 334 3.33 13.76 -1.15
CA GLN A 334 4.38 14.60 -0.56
C GLN A 334 3.77 15.94 -0.12
N PRO A 335 4.17 16.50 1.03
CA PRO A 335 3.68 17.79 1.46
C PRO A 335 4.22 18.89 0.54
N GLY A 336 3.36 19.45 -0.31
CA GLY A 336 3.50 20.80 -0.87
C GLY A 336 4.23 20.93 -2.22
N GLY A 337 3.44 21.12 -3.27
CA GLY A 337 3.87 21.68 -4.56
C GLY A 337 4.17 23.19 -4.51
N ALA A 338 5.01 23.64 -3.58
CA ALA A 338 5.50 25.02 -3.55
C ALA A 338 7.04 25.02 -3.62
N ALA A 339 7.54 25.68 -4.66
CA ALA A 339 8.94 25.89 -5.04
C ALA A 339 9.99 25.80 -3.92
N GLY A 340 11.00 24.94 -4.10
CA GLY A 340 12.34 25.19 -3.55
C GLY A 340 13.16 23.95 -3.18
N GLU A 341 12.57 23.00 -2.45
CA GLU A 341 13.33 21.86 -1.93
C GLU A 341 12.51 20.58 -2.05
N THR A 342 12.78 19.80 -3.11
CA THR A 342 12.37 18.40 -3.24
C THR A 342 13.02 17.59 -2.12
N SER A 343 12.38 17.59 -0.96
CA SER A 343 12.78 16.79 0.17
C SER A 343 12.54 15.32 -0.18
N GLY A 344 13.55 14.67 -0.77
CA GLY A 344 13.51 13.38 -1.47
C GLY A 344 12.90 12.19 -0.72
N GLY A 345 12.42 11.20 -1.50
CA GLY A 345 11.73 9.99 -1.02
C GLY A 345 10.37 9.79 -1.69
N LEU A 346 9.97 8.54 -1.96
CA LEU A 346 8.79 8.20 -2.78
C LEU A 346 7.41 8.50 -2.15
N GLY A 347 7.35 9.06 -0.93
CA GLY A 347 6.07 9.28 -0.23
C GLY A 347 5.39 7.97 0.18
N LEU A 348 6.19 6.94 0.47
CA LEU A 348 5.70 5.59 0.76
C LEU A 348 5.73 5.22 2.23
N GLY A 349 6.68 5.77 2.99
CA GLY A 349 6.94 5.35 4.37
C GLY A 349 5.73 5.47 5.30
N LEU A 350 4.95 6.55 5.21
CA LEU A 350 3.75 6.73 6.04
C LEU A 350 2.60 5.80 5.62
N ALA A 351 2.41 5.55 4.32
CA ALA A 351 1.40 4.62 3.81
C ALA A 351 1.70 3.17 4.24
N ILE A 352 2.97 2.75 4.14
CA ILE A 352 3.44 1.45 4.63
C ILE A 352 3.25 1.38 6.15
N SER A 353 3.63 2.43 6.87
CA SER A 353 3.49 2.47 8.34
C SER A 353 2.04 2.30 8.78
N ARG A 354 1.09 2.99 8.12
CA ARG A 354 -0.35 2.83 8.38
C ARG A 354 -0.80 1.39 8.18
N LYS A 355 -0.51 0.80 7.04
CA LYS A 355 -0.95 -0.57 6.76
C LYS A 355 -0.32 -1.58 7.71
N LEU A 356 0.97 -1.43 8.06
CA LEU A 356 1.63 -2.31 9.02
C LEU A 356 0.95 -2.19 10.39
N VAL A 357 0.69 -0.98 10.89
CA VAL A 357 -0.02 -0.78 12.17
C VAL A 357 -1.43 -1.36 12.14
N GLU A 358 -2.18 -1.19 11.04
CA GLU A 358 -3.51 -1.79 10.85
C GLU A 358 -3.47 -3.32 10.88
N LEU A 359 -2.45 -3.95 10.26
CA LEU A 359 -2.26 -5.40 10.29
C LEU A 359 -1.98 -5.92 11.71
N HIS A 360 -1.39 -5.09 12.58
CA HIS A 360 -1.20 -5.37 14.00
C HIS A 360 -2.46 -5.10 14.85
N GLY A 361 -3.60 -4.79 14.23
CA GLY A 361 -4.84 -4.44 14.92
C GLY A 361 -4.82 -3.05 15.56
N GLY A 362 -3.87 -2.19 15.17
CA GLY A 362 -3.69 -0.86 15.68
C GLY A 362 -4.23 0.25 14.78
N SER A 363 -3.92 1.50 15.13
CA SER A 363 -4.18 2.68 14.29
C SER A 363 -3.03 3.68 14.34
N ILE A 364 -2.86 4.46 13.27
CA ILE A 364 -1.89 5.56 13.22
C ILE A 364 -2.59 6.87 12.81
N ALA A 365 -2.24 7.96 13.48
CA ALA A 365 -2.77 9.30 13.21
C ALA A 365 -1.65 10.34 13.17
N ALA A 366 -1.91 11.48 12.52
CA ALA A 366 -1.06 12.66 12.55
C ALA A 366 -1.82 13.83 13.18
N GLU A 367 -1.13 14.59 14.01
CA GLU A 367 -1.61 15.79 14.71
C GLU A 367 -0.64 16.94 14.39
N SER A 368 -1.17 18.11 14.03
CA SER A 368 -0.38 19.32 13.77
C SER A 368 -1.25 20.55 14.00
N ALA A 369 -0.70 21.58 14.64
CA ALA A 369 -1.38 22.86 14.83
C ALA A 369 -1.31 23.76 13.57
N GLY A 370 -0.66 23.30 12.51
CA GLY A 370 -0.52 23.99 11.24
C GLY A 370 0.93 24.10 10.77
N VAL A 371 1.13 24.76 9.63
CA VAL A 371 2.46 24.98 9.06
C VAL A 371 3.33 25.81 10.02
N GLY A 372 4.55 25.36 10.27
CA GLY A 372 5.53 25.95 11.19
C GLY A 372 5.37 25.56 12.66
N GLN A 373 4.40 24.71 13.00
CA GLN A 373 4.12 24.32 14.39
C GLN A 373 4.63 22.92 14.76
N GLY A 374 5.35 22.24 13.86
CA GLY A 374 5.74 20.85 14.03
C GLY A 374 4.58 19.86 13.83
N SER A 375 4.88 18.58 13.97
CA SER A 375 3.90 17.50 13.87
C SER A 375 4.08 16.46 14.97
N THR A 376 3.01 15.73 15.25
CA THR A 376 3.01 14.58 16.14
C THR A 376 2.35 13.41 15.44
N PHE A 377 3.07 12.30 15.31
CA PHE A 377 2.53 11.05 14.81
C PHE A 377 2.22 10.14 15.99
N VAL A 378 1.01 9.58 16.02
CA VAL A 378 0.50 8.78 17.12
C VAL A 378 0.16 7.38 16.63
N VAL A 379 0.91 6.37 17.10
CA VAL A 379 0.66 4.95 16.84
C VAL A 379 -0.02 4.34 18.06
N ARG A 380 -1.12 3.62 17.85
CA ARG A 380 -1.89 2.94 18.88
C ARG A 380 -1.92 1.45 18.60
N LEU A 381 -1.47 0.63 19.55
CA LEU A 381 -1.40 -0.83 19.43
C LEU A 381 -2.12 -1.50 20.61
N PRO A 382 -2.87 -2.60 20.40
CA PRO A 382 -3.49 -3.35 21.49
C PRO A 382 -2.41 -4.01 22.38
N ILE A 383 -2.56 -3.87 23.69
CA ILE A 383 -1.65 -4.46 24.69
C ILE A 383 -2.07 -5.90 24.96
N GLU A 384 -1.10 -6.80 25.02
CA GLU A 384 -1.31 -8.17 25.47
C GLU A 384 -1.04 -8.25 26.98
N ARG A 385 -2.10 -8.41 27.78
CA ARG A 385 -1.97 -8.59 29.24
C ARG A 385 -1.61 -10.03 29.55
N PHE A 386 -0.32 -10.32 29.74
CA PHE A 386 0.09 -11.55 30.40
C PHE A 386 0.11 -11.39 31.92
N GLY A 387 -0.48 -12.37 32.62
CA GLY A 387 -0.19 -12.60 34.02
C GLY A 387 1.29 -12.95 34.20
N SER A 388 1.91 -12.39 35.23
CA SER A 388 3.31 -12.61 35.59
C SER A 388 3.65 -14.10 35.61
N ALA A 389 4.42 -14.56 34.64
CA ALA A 389 5.19 -15.78 34.72
C ALA A 389 6.66 -15.40 34.52
N ASP A 390 7.46 -15.75 35.53
CA ASP A 390 8.90 -15.51 35.61
C ASP A 390 9.63 -15.80 34.30
N VAL A 391 10.39 -14.81 33.83
CA VAL A 391 11.47 -15.02 32.87
C VAL A 391 12.76 -14.54 33.54
N THR A 392 13.49 -15.49 34.11
CA THR A 392 14.90 -15.33 34.49
C THR A 392 15.73 -15.06 33.25
N ALA A 393 16.35 -13.88 33.20
CA ALA A 393 17.38 -13.54 32.21
C ALA A 393 18.71 -14.26 32.55
N PRO A 394 19.42 -14.87 31.58
CA PRO A 394 20.82 -15.24 31.78
C PRO A 394 21.73 -14.06 31.36
N ALA A 395 22.67 -13.73 32.24
CA ALA A 395 23.72 -12.73 32.00
C ALA A 395 24.79 -13.25 31.01
N PRO A 396 25.49 -12.36 30.27
CA PRO A 396 26.56 -12.75 29.36
C PRO A 396 27.88 -12.95 30.11
N ASN A 397 28.52 -14.12 29.96
CA ASN A 397 29.92 -14.34 30.32
C ASN A 397 30.83 -13.95 29.15
N PRO A 398 31.95 -13.24 29.39
CA PRO A 398 32.98 -13.02 28.38
C PRO A 398 33.96 -14.20 28.35
N THR A 399 34.15 -14.80 27.17
CA THR A 399 35.19 -15.83 26.93
C THR A 399 36.29 -15.24 26.01
N PRO A 400 37.57 -15.58 26.20
CA PRO A 400 38.70 -14.93 25.53
C PRO A 400 38.85 -15.33 24.05
N LEU A 401 39.62 -14.51 23.31
CA LEU A 401 39.91 -14.63 21.87
C LEU A 401 40.61 -15.96 21.47
N PRO A 402 40.32 -16.49 20.26
CA PRO A 402 40.86 -17.76 19.78
C PRO A 402 42.22 -17.68 19.05
N ASP A 403 43.03 -18.71 19.29
CA ASP A 403 44.21 -19.17 18.52
C ASP A 403 43.76 -19.84 17.19
N PRO A 404 44.51 -19.73 16.06
CA PRO A 404 44.02 -20.09 14.74
C PRO A 404 44.33 -21.54 14.37
N ASN A 405 43.31 -22.40 14.45
CA ASN A 405 43.28 -23.64 13.67
C ASN A 405 42.02 -23.64 12.79
N ARG A 406 42.22 -23.30 11.52
CA ARG A 406 41.23 -22.79 10.56
C ARG A 406 39.97 -23.68 10.43
N LEU A 407 38.81 -23.11 10.76
CA LEU A 407 37.51 -23.59 10.29
C LEU A 407 37.55 -23.76 8.75
N ARG A 408 37.35 -25.00 8.27
CA ARG A 408 37.09 -25.32 6.86
C ARG A 408 35.67 -24.91 6.50
N ILE A 409 35.54 -23.87 5.68
CA ILE A 409 34.25 -23.30 5.27
C ILE A 409 34.09 -23.50 3.75
N VAL A 410 32.89 -23.87 3.32
CA VAL A 410 32.50 -23.90 1.90
C VAL A 410 31.33 -22.96 1.67
N ILE A 411 31.41 -22.17 0.60
CA ILE A 411 30.33 -21.29 0.13
C ILE A 411 29.77 -21.88 -1.16
N VAL A 412 28.45 -21.96 -1.26
CA VAL A 412 27.76 -22.48 -2.44
C VAL A 412 26.74 -21.43 -2.89
N ASP A 413 26.97 -20.86 -4.07
CA ASP A 413 26.14 -19.80 -4.64
C ASP A 413 26.36 -19.75 -6.16
N ASP A 414 25.29 -19.80 -6.96
CA ASP A 414 25.39 -19.75 -8.43
C ASP A 414 25.72 -18.33 -8.93
N ASN A 415 25.53 -17.32 -8.09
CA ASN A 415 26.01 -15.98 -8.32
C ASN A 415 27.49 -15.87 -7.94
N VAL A 416 28.36 -15.92 -8.96
CA VAL A 416 29.82 -15.85 -8.84
C VAL A 416 30.28 -14.65 -7.99
N ASP A 417 29.73 -13.45 -8.25
CA ASP A 417 30.12 -12.23 -7.54
C ASP A 417 29.73 -12.27 -6.06
N SER A 418 28.55 -12.82 -5.75
CA SER A 418 28.08 -12.99 -4.37
C SER A 418 28.98 -13.97 -3.60
N ALA A 419 29.26 -15.11 -4.23
CA ALA A 419 30.10 -16.17 -3.69
C ALA A 419 31.53 -15.68 -3.42
N ASP A 420 32.12 -14.94 -4.36
CA ASP A 420 33.47 -14.42 -4.28
C ASP A 420 33.61 -13.28 -3.30
N THR A 421 32.60 -12.42 -3.19
CA THR A 421 32.55 -11.33 -2.20
C THR A 421 32.48 -11.90 -0.79
N LEU A 422 31.60 -12.87 -0.54
CA LEU A 422 31.50 -13.55 0.75
C LEU A 422 32.78 -14.34 1.07
N GLY A 423 33.39 -14.97 0.06
CA GLY A 423 34.69 -15.64 0.18
C GLY A 423 35.81 -14.68 0.56
N THR A 424 35.83 -13.49 -0.05
CA THR A 424 36.79 -12.42 0.27
C THR A 424 36.58 -11.88 1.68
N LEU A 425 35.33 -11.66 2.09
CA LEU A 425 35.00 -11.25 3.46
C LEU A 425 35.51 -12.24 4.51
N LEU A 426 35.30 -13.54 4.30
CA LEU A 426 35.79 -14.59 5.18
C LEU A 426 37.34 -14.68 5.16
N ARG A 427 37.98 -14.44 4.01
CA ARG A 427 39.46 -14.34 3.92
C ARG A 427 40.01 -13.15 4.72
N VAL A 428 39.36 -11.99 4.66
CA VAL A 428 39.72 -10.81 5.47
C VAL A 428 39.58 -11.10 6.96
N LYS A 429 38.60 -11.93 7.35
CA LYS A 429 38.41 -12.41 8.73
C LYS A 429 39.38 -13.55 9.13
N GLY A 430 40.33 -13.93 8.27
CA GLY A 430 41.39 -14.90 8.57
C GLY A 430 41.10 -16.35 8.16
N TYR A 431 39.92 -16.63 7.60
CA TYR A 431 39.52 -17.97 7.15
C TYR A 431 40.03 -18.29 5.74
N ALA A 432 40.01 -19.57 5.37
CA ALA A 432 40.32 -20.03 4.02
C ALA A 432 39.10 -20.75 3.41
N PRO A 433 38.04 -20.00 3.03
CA PRO A 433 36.86 -20.59 2.42
C PRO A 433 37.18 -21.12 1.02
N ARG A 434 36.52 -22.22 0.65
CA ARG A 434 36.44 -22.68 -0.75
C ARG A 434 35.05 -22.34 -1.30
N VAL A 435 34.97 -21.98 -2.57
CA VAL A 435 33.72 -21.56 -3.22
C VAL A 435 33.32 -22.58 -4.27
N ALA A 436 32.03 -22.88 -4.37
CA ALA A 436 31.44 -23.67 -5.42
C ALA A 436 30.28 -22.88 -6.05
N TYR A 437 30.25 -22.82 -7.39
CA TYR A 437 29.27 -22.03 -8.14
C TYR A 437 28.06 -22.82 -8.63
N ASN A 438 27.93 -24.08 -8.23
CA ASN A 438 26.80 -24.94 -8.54
C ASN A 438 26.74 -26.12 -7.56
N GLY A 439 25.59 -26.80 -7.50
CA GLY A 439 25.37 -27.91 -6.59
C GLY A 439 26.28 -29.13 -6.83
N ARG A 440 26.69 -29.41 -8.07
CA ARG A 440 27.56 -30.56 -8.36
C ARG A 440 28.97 -30.36 -7.79
N ASP A 441 29.55 -29.20 -8.04
CA ASP A 441 30.87 -28.84 -7.51
C ASP A 441 30.83 -28.76 -5.99
N ALA A 442 29.73 -28.27 -5.41
CA ALA A 442 29.54 -28.24 -3.96
C ALA A 442 29.56 -29.64 -3.33
N ILE A 443 28.90 -30.63 -3.95
CA ILE A 443 28.86 -32.01 -3.46
C ILE A 443 30.25 -32.65 -3.57
N ALA A 444 30.95 -32.46 -4.69
CA ALA A 444 32.32 -32.96 -4.88
C ALA A 444 33.27 -32.35 -3.84
N LEU A 445 33.18 -31.03 -3.66
CA LEU A 445 34.01 -30.27 -2.73
C LEU A 445 33.73 -30.64 -1.27
N ALA A 446 32.47 -30.87 -0.91
CA ALA A 446 32.11 -31.31 0.44
C ALA A 446 32.75 -32.66 0.79
N ARG A 447 32.78 -33.61 -0.15
CA ARG A 447 33.40 -34.92 0.04
C ARG A 447 34.92 -34.85 0.15
N GLU A 448 35.57 -34.03 -0.67
CA GLU A 448 37.02 -33.87 -0.65
C GLU A 448 37.52 -33.09 0.57
N TYR A 449 36.84 -31.98 0.88
CA TYR A 449 37.31 -31.00 1.86
C TYR A 449 36.78 -31.23 3.28
N ALA A 450 35.74 -32.06 3.43
CA ALA A 450 35.06 -32.35 4.68
C ALA A 450 34.84 -31.08 5.53
N PRO A 451 34.07 -30.08 5.04
CA PRO A 451 33.96 -28.79 5.68
C PRO A 451 33.28 -28.88 7.05
N HIS A 452 33.64 -27.97 7.96
CA HIS A 452 32.92 -27.81 9.22
C HIS A 452 31.64 -26.97 9.02
N LEU A 453 31.67 -26.01 8.08
CA LEU A 453 30.55 -25.14 7.77
C LEU A 453 30.33 -25.06 6.25
N MET A 454 29.08 -25.21 5.83
CA MET A 454 28.63 -24.91 4.47
C MET A 454 27.56 -23.81 4.50
N LEU A 455 27.80 -22.73 3.77
CA LEU A 455 26.82 -21.68 3.48
C LEU A 455 26.24 -21.97 2.09
N ILE A 456 24.95 -22.31 2.01
CA ILE A 456 24.35 -22.90 0.81
C ILE A 456 23.19 -22.03 0.34
N ASP A 457 23.25 -21.50 -0.88
CA ASP A 457 22.07 -20.91 -1.51
C ASP A 457 21.01 -21.98 -1.79
N LEU A 458 19.76 -21.67 -1.45
CA LEU A 458 18.62 -22.53 -1.79
C LEU A 458 18.22 -22.41 -3.25
N THR A 459 18.39 -21.22 -3.86
CA THR A 459 17.81 -20.90 -5.17
C THR A 459 18.86 -21.01 -6.28
N MET A 460 19.32 -22.23 -6.54
CA MET A 460 20.29 -22.52 -7.60
C MET A 460 19.73 -23.53 -8.62
N PRO A 461 20.22 -23.56 -9.87
CA PRO A 461 19.89 -24.59 -10.85
C PRO A 461 20.17 -26.01 -10.33
N GLU A 462 19.35 -26.99 -10.73
CA GLU A 462 19.48 -28.38 -10.27
C GLU A 462 20.90 -28.96 -10.50
N PRO A 463 21.55 -29.54 -9.48
CA PRO A 463 21.03 -29.80 -8.12
C PRO A 463 20.91 -28.52 -7.27
N ASP A 464 19.76 -28.36 -6.62
CA ASP A 464 19.46 -27.19 -5.79
C ASP A 464 20.08 -27.28 -4.38
N GLY A 465 19.86 -26.27 -3.53
CA GLY A 465 20.41 -26.26 -2.17
C GLY A 465 19.93 -27.43 -1.28
N PHE A 466 18.73 -27.96 -1.52
CA PHE A 466 18.20 -29.12 -0.80
C PHE A 466 18.85 -30.41 -1.29
N ASP A 467 19.12 -30.54 -2.59
CA ASP A 467 19.87 -31.66 -3.17
C ASP A 467 21.29 -31.73 -2.60
N VAL A 468 21.96 -30.58 -2.52
CA VAL A 468 23.30 -30.48 -1.90
C VAL A 468 23.24 -30.95 -0.45
N LEU A 469 22.27 -30.48 0.34
CA LEU A 469 22.10 -30.93 1.73
C LEU A 469 21.90 -32.44 1.83
N ARG A 470 21.00 -33.02 1.01
CA ARG A 470 20.73 -34.47 1.00
C ARG A 470 22.00 -35.26 0.71
N ALA A 471 22.78 -34.83 -0.27
CA ALA A 471 24.05 -35.47 -0.62
C ALA A 471 25.09 -35.36 0.51
N VAL A 472 25.21 -34.20 1.15
CA VAL A 472 26.13 -33.96 2.27
C VAL A 472 25.74 -34.80 3.51
N ARG A 473 24.44 -34.95 3.79
CA ARG A 473 23.94 -35.76 4.90
C ARG A 473 24.05 -37.27 4.67
N SER A 474 24.08 -37.72 3.41
CA SER A 474 24.22 -39.14 3.05
C SER A 474 25.64 -39.71 3.19
N SER A 475 26.63 -38.89 3.56
CA SER A 475 28.05 -39.25 3.60
C SER A 475 28.60 -39.14 5.02
N ASP A 476 29.18 -40.22 5.56
CA ASP A 476 29.75 -40.28 6.91
C ASP A 476 30.86 -39.24 7.12
N ALA A 477 31.65 -38.95 6.08
CA ALA A 477 32.72 -37.95 6.11
C ALA A 477 32.23 -36.51 6.32
N THR A 478 30.95 -36.25 6.07
CA THR A 478 30.31 -34.92 6.15
C THR A 478 29.12 -34.89 7.10
N ALA A 479 28.88 -35.97 7.85
CA ALA A 479 27.79 -36.07 8.82
C ALA A 479 27.85 -34.98 9.89
N GLY A 480 29.07 -34.55 10.26
CA GLY A 480 29.30 -33.49 11.24
C GLY A 480 29.24 -32.06 10.71
N THR A 481 29.05 -31.84 9.41
CA THR A 481 29.08 -30.52 8.78
C THR A 481 27.86 -29.68 9.15
N VAL A 482 28.08 -28.46 9.62
CA VAL A 482 27.01 -27.48 9.85
C VAL A 482 26.59 -26.91 8.49
N CYS A 483 25.34 -27.12 8.10
CA CYS A 483 24.79 -26.63 6.83
C CYS A 483 23.82 -25.49 7.11
N VAL A 484 24.09 -24.32 6.55
CA VAL A 484 23.29 -23.11 6.73
C VAL A 484 22.70 -22.70 5.40
N ALA A 485 21.38 -22.55 5.35
CA ALA A 485 20.66 -22.08 4.19
C ALA A 485 20.79 -20.55 4.05
N LEU A 486 21.06 -20.09 2.83
CA LEU A 486 20.99 -18.70 2.41
C LEU A 486 19.88 -18.57 1.37
N SER A 487 18.99 -17.60 1.52
CA SER A 487 17.97 -17.31 0.50
C SER A 487 17.72 -15.82 0.37
N GLY A 488 17.29 -15.35 -0.80
CA GLY A 488 16.88 -13.95 -0.97
C GLY A 488 15.67 -13.53 -0.12
N HIS A 489 14.95 -14.49 0.47
CA HIS A 489 13.78 -14.27 1.31
C HIS A 489 13.71 -15.30 2.43
N VAL A 490 13.51 -14.88 3.67
CA VAL A 490 13.33 -15.78 4.82
C VAL A 490 11.91 -15.65 5.35
N ARG A 491 11.01 -16.54 4.95
CA ARG A 491 9.68 -16.68 5.57
C ARG A 491 9.73 -17.68 6.71
N SER A 492 8.79 -17.61 7.65
CA SER A 492 8.60 -18.64 8.68
C SER A 492 8.31 -20.02 8.08
N SER A 493 7.57 -20.08 6.97
CA SER A 493 7.37 -21.30 6.17
C SER A 493 8.66 -21.87 5.61
N ASP A 494 9.57 -20.98 5.17
CA ASP A 494 10.83 -21.36 4.54
C ASP A 494 11.83 -21.82 5.59
N ARG A 495 11.84 -21.18 6.77
CA ARG A 495 12.58 -21.67 7.96
C ARG A 495 12.09 -23.04 8.40
N ALA A 496 10.77 -23.25 8.47
CA ALA A 496 10.22 -24.56 8.84
C ALA A 496 10.58 -25.63 7.80
N ASN A 497 10.63 -25.28 6.51
CA ASN A 497 11.03 -26.20 5.45
C ASN A 497 12.51 -26.55 5.51
N THR A 498 13.40 -25.57 5.66
CA THR A 498 14.85 -25.80 5.79
C THR A 498 15.18 -26.59 7.05
N GLN A 499 14.51 -26.30 8.17
CA GLN A 499 14.69 -27.05 9.42
C GLN A 499 14.23 -28.50 9.29
N ARG A 500 13.08 -28.77 8.65
CA ARG A 500 12.61 -30.13 8.37
C ARG A 500 13.55 -30.89 7.44
N ALA A 501 14.17 -30.21 6.47
CA ALA A 501 15.13 -30.81 5.56
C ALA A 501 16.47 -31.16 6.22
N GLY A 502 16.77 -30.58 7.39
CA GLY A 502 17.99 -30.85 8.16
C GLY A 502 19.08 -29.78 8.05
N PHE A 503 18.74 -28.55 7.63
CA PHE A 503 19.62 -27.40 7.80
C PHE A 503 19.73 -27.03 9.28
N ASN A 504 20.93 -26.59 9.69
CA ASN A 504 21.22 -26.15 11.05
C ASN A 504 20.73 -24.72 11.31
N ASP A 505 20.72 -23.88 10.26
CA ASP A 505 20.28 -22.49 10.36
C ASP A 505 19.84 -21.94 9.00
N HIS A 506 19.14 -20.80 9.01
CA HIS A 506 18.66 -20.13 7.80
C HIS A 506 18.76 -18.61 7.91
N PHE A 507 19.48 -17.99 6.97
CA PHE A 507 19.65 -16.54 6.87
C PHE A 507 19.20 -15.97 5.53
N ALA A 508 18.84 -14.67 5.55
CA ALA A 508 18.54 -13.90 4.36
C ALA A 508 19.84 -13.51 3.64
N LYS A 509 19.79 -13.37 2.32
CA LYS A 509 20.83 -12.75 1.51
C LYS A 509 20.53 -11.25 1.34
N PRO A 510 21.53 -10.36 1.53
CA PRO A 510 22.86 -10.65 2.06
C PRO A 510 22.81 -10.95 3.57
N ILE A 511 23.61 -11.93 4.02
CA ILE A 511 23.74 -12.23 5.45
C ILE A 511 24.35 -11.03 6.17
N SER A 512 23.77 -10.63 7.31
CA SER A 512 24.31 -9.51 8.08
C SER A 512 25.64 -9.89 8.73
N MET A 513 26.52 -8.89 8.91
CA MET A 513 27.85 -9.10 9.47
C MET A 513 27.80 -9.64 10.92
N SER A 514 26.85 -9.16 11.72
CA SER A 514 26.64 -9.63 13.09
C SER A 514 26.19 -11.10 13.12
N ALA A 515 25.22 -11.47 12.27
CA ALA A 515 24.74 -12.85 12.19
C ALA A 515 25.83 -13.81 11.71
N LEU A 516 26.65 -13.39 10.74
CA LEU A 516 27.80 -14.17 10.28
C LEU A 516 28.84 -14.35 11.40
N ASP A 517 29.14 -13.31 12.17
CA ASP A 517 30.12 -13.38 13.27
C ASP A 517 29.65 -14.28 14.42
N GLU A 518 28.36 -14.24 14.77
CA GLU A 518 27.76 -15.15 15.75
C GLU A 518 27.78 -16.60 15.27
N LEU A 519 27.42 -16.84 14.00
CA LEU A 519 27.48 -18.16 13.38
C LEU A 519 28.90 -18.74 13.44
N LEU A 520 29.91 -17.95 13.03
CA LEU A 520 31.30 -18.40 13.01
C LEU A 520 31.81 -18.76 14.41
N LYS A 521 31.52 -17.93 15.42
CA LYS A 521 31.89 -18.21 16.83
C LYS A 521 31.25 -19.49 17.34
N ARG A 522 29.96 -19.70 17.06
CA ARG A 522 29.22 -20.87 17.50
C ARG A 522 29.77 -22.16 16.89
N VAL A 523 30.04 -22.15 15.58
CA VAL A 523 30.60 -23.32 14.89
C VAL A 523 32.04 -23.60 15.34
N ASP A 524 32.86 -22.57 15.59
CA ASP A 524 34.22 -22.75 16.11
C ASP A 524 34.20 -23.45 17.49
N ALA A 525 33.30 -23.03 18.38
CA ALA A 525 33.14 -23.65 19.70
C ALA A 525 32.71 -25.12 19.60
N GLU A 526 31.76 -25.44 18.72
CA GLU A 526 31.26 -26.81 18.52
C GLU A 526 32.36 -27.73 17.95
N VAL A 527 33.17 -27.23 17.01
CA VAL A 527 34.29 -27.99 16.45
C VAL A 527 35.37 -28.26 17.49
N ARG A 528 35.67 -27.30 18.38
CA ARG A 528 36.62 -27.52 19.49
C ARG A 528 36.14 -28.62 20.43
N HIS A 529 34.88 -28.53 20.86
CA HIS A 529 34.30 -29.50 21.77
C HIS A 529 34.32 -30.93 21.20
N ARG A 530 34.12 -31.12 19.89
CA ARG A 530 34.19 -32.44 19.24
C ARG A 530 35.61 -32.98 19.06
N ARG A 531 36.64 -32.15 19.17
CA ARG A 531 38.06 -32.59 19.12
C ARG A 531 38.59 -32.97 20.49
N ASP A 532 38.06 -32.34 21.53
CA ASP A 532 38.47 -32.56 22.93
C ASP A 532 37.69 -33.71 23.61
N ALA A 533 36.59 -34.17 23.00
CA ALA A 533 35.79 -35.34 23.39
C ALA A 533 36.17 -36.56 22.54
#